data_AF-A0A7Z1N8L2-F1
#
_entry.id   AF-A0A7Z1N8L2-F1
#
_cell.length_a   1.000
_cell.length_b   1.000
_cell.length_c   1.000
_cell.angle_alpha   90.00
_cell.angle_beta   90.00
_cell.angle_gamma   90.00
#
_symmetry.space_group_name_H-M   'P 1'
#
loop_
_entity.id
_entity.type
_entity.pdbx_description
1 polymer ?
#
loop_
_entity_poly.entity_id
_entity_poly.type
_entity_poly.pdbx_seq_one_letter_code
_entity_poly.pdbx_strand_id
1 'polypeptide(L)'
;REQNAPKQFVRIKQSIRVEDGDKWAEFHPYRNGFKMDLEIDFQHPVFEGRNQRCVLDFSGSSFVKEISRARTFGFMRDIEYLRSQNLALGGSLENAVVLDDYRVLNEDGLRYEDEFVKHKMLDAIGDLYMCYRSIIVEFRAYKTGHALN
;
A
#
# COMPACT_ATOMS: atom_id res chain seq x y z
N ARG A 1 -25.68 3.96 -2.65
CA ARG A 1 -27.03 3.70 -3.21
C ARG A 1 -26.87 2.67 -4.31
N GLU A 2 -27.65 1.59 -4.28
CA GLU A 2 -27.60 0.57 -5.33
C GLU A 2 -28.27 1.06 -6.61
N GLN A 3 -27.83 0.53 -7.75
CA GLN A 3 -28.37 0.81 -9.07
C GLN A 3 -28.99 -0.46 -9.66
N ASN A 4 -29.99 -0.32 -10.52
CA ASN A 4 -30.62 -1.44 -11.22
C ASN A 4 -29.77 -1.91 -12.43
N ALA A 5 -28.52 -2.29 -12.16
CA ALA A 5 -27.58 -2.82 -13.13
C ALA A 5 -26.59 -3.78 -12.44
N PRO A 6 -26.15 -4.86 -13.11
CA PRO A 6 -25.21 -5.79 -12.51
C PRO A 6 -23.84 -5.13 -12.32
N LYS A 7 -23.25 -5.29 -11.12
CA LYS A 7 -21.86 -4.90 -10.87
C LYS A 7 -20.92 -5.81 -11.67
N GLN A 8 -20.07 -5.20 -12.48
CA GLN A 8 -19.10 -5.91 -13.31
C GLN A 8 -17.75 -6.04 -12.58
N PHE A 9 -17.10 -7.19 -12.73
CA PHE A 9 -15.81 -7.52 -12.12
C PHE A 9 -14.80 -7.93 -13.19
N VAL A 10 -13.52 -7.62 -12.97
CA VAL A 10 -12.40 -8.20 -13.74
C VAL A 10 -11.95 -9.46 -13.03
N ARG A 11 -11.92 -10.60 -13.72
CA ARG A 11 -11.40 -11.85 -13.14
C ARG A 11 -10.13 -12.24 -13.84
N ILE A 12 -9.05 -12.36 -13.07
CA ILE A 12 -7.78 -12.87 -13.57
C ILE A 12 -7.89 -14.38 -13.78
N LYS A 13 -7.51 -14.83 -14.98
CA LYS A 13 -7.61 -16.25 -15.41
C LYS A 13 -6.26 -16.92 -15.55
N GLN A 14 -5.20 -16.14 -15.71
CA GLN A 14 -3.82 -16.58 -15.88
C GLN A 14 -2.92 -15.67 -15.07
N SER A 15 -1.82 -16.19 -14.55
CA SER A 15 -0.88 -15.37 -13.80
C SER A 15 -0.16 -14.40 -14.73
N ILE A 16 0.04 -13.17 -14.26
CA ILE A 16 0.71 -12.10 -15.01
C ILE A 16 1.67 -11.43 -14.05
N ARG A 17 2.93 -11.32 -14.45
CA ARG A 17 4.01 -10.79 -13.63
C ARG A 17 4.75 -9.68 -14.37
N VAL A 18 5.07 -8.62 -13.64
CA VAL A 18 5.94 -7.52 -14.09
C VAL A 18 7.08 -7.34 -13.09
N GLU A 19 8.24 -6.93 -13.59
CA GLU A 19 9.46 -6.79 -12.79
C GLU A 19 10.20 -5.49 -13.18
N ASP A 20 10.80 -4.84 -12.19
CA ASP A 20 11.69 -3.68 -12.33
C ASP A 20 12.87 -3.86 -11.38
N GLY A 21 13.98 -4.42 -11.90
CA GLY A 21 15.14 -4.77 -11.09
C GLY A 21 14.81 -5.86 -10.07
N ASP A 22 14.87 -5.52 -8.79
CA ASP A 22 14.53 -6.41 -7.68
C ASP A 22 13.05 -6.34 -7.27
N LYS A 23 12.28 -5.40 -7.84
CA LYS A 23 10.86 -5.21 -7.54
C LYS A 23 10.00 -6.06 -8.47
N TRP A 24 8.85 -6.49 -7.97
CA TRP A 24 7.88 -7.19 -8.80
C TRP A 24 6.46 -7.04 -8.29
N ALA A 25 5.51 -7.15 -9.23
CA ALA A 25 4.09 -7.25 -8.97
C ALA A 25 3.49 -8.35 -9.83
N GLU A 26 2.58 -9.12 -9.25
CA GLU A 26 2.03 -10.31 -9.88
C GLU A 26 0.56 -10.52 -9.53
N PHE A 27 -0.25 -10.77 -10.56
CA PHE A 27 -1.59 -11.29 -10.39
C PHE A 27 -1.58 -12.81 -10.47
N HIS A 28 -2.29 -13.44 -9.55
CA HIS A 28 -2.60 -14.86 -9.55
C HIS A 28 -4.11 -15.10 -9.61
N PRO A 29 -4.59 -16.08 -10.40
CA PRO A 29 -6.00 -16.46 -10.39
C PRO A 29 -6.45 -16.89 -8.99
N TYR A 30 -7.43 -16.17 -8.43
CA TYR A 30 -8.01 -16.46 -7.12
C TYR A 30 -9.53 -16.46 -7.23
N ARG A 31 -10.20 -17.51 -6.74
CA ARG A 31 -11.65 -17.67 -6.93
C ARG A 31 -12.48 -17.00 -5.84
N ASN A 32 -11.91 -16.78 -4.65
CA ASN A 32 -12.69 -16.41 -3.47
C ASN A 32 -12.81 -14.90 -3.27
N GLY A 33 -12.40 -14.09 -4.25
CA GLY A 33 -12.55 -12.64 -4.19
C GLY A 33 -11.23 -11.93 -4.45
N PHE A 34 -10.84 -11.05 -3.53
CA PHE A 34 -9.68 -10.17 -3.67
C PHE A 34 -8.74 -10.39 -2.48
N LYS A 35 -7.54 -10.90 -2.76
CA LYS A 35 -6.50 -11.13 -1.76
C LYS A 35 -5.26 -10.34 -2.14
N MET A 36 -4.55 -9.81 -1.15
CA MET A 36 -3.27 -9.14 -1.35
C MET A 36 -2.20 -9.73 -0.44
N ASP A 37 -0.98 -9.81 -0.96
CA ASP A 37 0.24 -10.22 -0.28
C ASP A 37 1.34 -9.25 -0.68
N LEU A 38 1.68 -8.33 0.21
CA LEU A 38 2.59 -7.24 -0.06
C LEU A 38 3.75 -7.31 0.90
N GLU A 39 4.95 -7.14 0.36
CA GLU A 39 6.18 -7.07 1.14
C GLU A 39 6.97 -5.81 0.77
N ILE A 40 7.33 -5.03 1.79
CA ILE A 40 8.28 -3.92 1.67
C ILE A 40 9.65 -4.38 2.15
N ASP A 41 10.70 -3.68 1.73
CA ASP A 41 12.07 -3.96 2.17
C ASP A 41 12.79 -2.62 2.31
N PHE A 42 12.58 -1.98 3.46
CA PHE A 42 13.26 -0.74 3.82
C PHE A 42 14.45 -1.06 4.72
N GLN A 43 15.63 -0.71 4.23
CA GLN A 43 16.88 -0.78 4.98
C GLN A 43 16.99 0.43 5.91
N HIS A 44 16.25 0.40 7.03
CA HIS A 44 16.19 1.51 7.98
C HIS A 44 15.92 1.00 9.41
N PRO A 45 16.56 1.58 10.47
CA PRO A 45 16.47 1.07 11.84
C PRO A 45 15.05 0.87 12.38
N VAL A 46 14.10 1.72 11.95
CA VAL A 46 12.69 1.59 12.34
C VAL A 46 12.04 0.29 11.85
N PHE A 47 12.55 -0.32 10.78
CA PHE A 47 12.00 -1.56 10.22
C PHE A 47 12.75 -2.81 10.72
N GLU A 48 13.89 -2.65 11.41
CA GLU A 48 14.64 -3.77 11.97
C GLU A 48 13.78 -4.54 12.98
N GLY A 49 13.68 -5.86 12.77
CA GLY A 49 12.87 -6.75 13.61
C GLY A 49 11.34 -6.58 13.46
N ARG A 50 10.87 -5.75 12.53
CA ARG A 50 9.43 -5.58 12.26
C ARG A 50 8.96 -6.42 11.08
N ASN A 51 7.66 -6.74 11.10
CA ASN A 51 7.03 -7.41 9.97
C ASN A 51 6.88 -6.44 8.80
N GLN A 52 7.57 -6.73 7.70
CA GLN A 52 7.48 -5.95 6.46
C GLN A 52 6.54 -6.59 5.43
N ARG A 53 5.86 -7.67 5.78
CA ARG A 53 4.90 -8.38 4.92
C ARG A 53 3.50 -8.34 5.49
N CYS A 54 2.53 -7.96 4.66
CA CYS A 54 1.12 -7.94 5.01
C CYS A 54 0.34 -8.80 4.02
N VAL A 55 -0.42 -9.76 4.55
CA VAL A 55 -1.30 -10.63 3.75
C VAL A 55 -2.72 -10.44 4.23
N LEU A 56 -3.61 -10.00 3.34
CA LEU A 56 -5.03 -9.81 3.65
C LEU A 56 -5.92 -10.43 2.57
N ASP A 57 -6.91 -11.20 3.02
CA ASP A 57 -8.03 -11.62 2.20
C ASP A 57 -9.21 -10.69 2.48
N PHE A 58 -9.60 -9.90 1.48
CA PHE A 58 -10.56 -8.80 1.69
C PHE A 58 -11.99 -9.33 1.78
N SER A 59 -12.53 -9.30 2.99
CA SER A 59 -13.98 -9.30 3.22
C SER A 59 -14.52 -7.86 3.23
N GLY A 60 -15.83 -7.68 3.10
CA GLY A 60 -16.47 -6.35 3.06
C GLY A 60 -16.18 -5.43 4.26
N SER A 61 -15.68 -5.96 5.38
CA SER A 61 -15.34 -5.16 6.58
C SER A 61 -13.84 -5.01 6.84
N SER A 62 -12.99 -5.84 6.22
CA SER A 62 -11.54 -5.88 6.48
C SER A 62 -10.84 -4.59 6.05
N PHE A 63 -11.22 -4.03 4.90
CA PHE A 63 -10.63 -2.79 4.40
C PHE A 63 -10.76 -1.62 5.41
N VAL A 64 -11.97 -1.41 5.93
CA VAL A 64 -12.26 -0.27 6.82
C VAL A 64 -11.48 -0.39 8.13
N LYS A 65 -11.43 -1.59 8.72
CA LYS A 65 -10.79 -1.79 10.04
C LYS A 65 -9.27 -1.86 9.96
N GLU A 66 -8.74 -2.53 8.93
CA GLU A 66 -7.34 -2.94 8.90
C GLU A 66 -6.47 -2.05 8.01
N ILE A 67 -7.02 -1.44 6.96
CA ILE A 67 -6.24 -0.72 5.94
C ILE A 67 -6.56 0.78 5.89
N SER A 68 -7.83 1.17 6.01
CA SER A 68 -8.26 2.54 5.66
C SER A 68 -7.61 3.68 6.46
N ARG A 69 -7.10 3.39 7.67
CA ARG A 69 -6.47 4.40 8.54
C ARG A 69 -4.94 4.43 8.42
N ALA A 70 -4.33 3.59 7.59
CA ALA A 70 -2.88 3.58 7.43
C ALA A 70 -2.41 4.85 6.71
N ARG A 71 -1.62 5.68 7.40
CA ARG A 71 -1.15 6.97 6.89
C ARG A 71 0.02 6.81 5.93
N THR A 72 0.14 7.78 5.02
CA THR A 72 1.34 7.93 4.21
C THR A 72 2.56 8.25 5.05
N PHE A 73 3.75 8.02 4.52
CA PHE A 73 4.99 8.19 5.26
C PHE A 73 6.13 8.71 4.40
N GLY A 74 7.10 9.37 5.02
CA GLY A 74 8.29 9.88 4.36
C GLY A 74 9.42 10.17 5.34
N PHE A 75 10.63 10.32 4.80
CA PHE A 75 11.81 10.65 5.58
C PHE A 75 11.96 12.17 5.73
N MET A 76 12.35 12.64 6.91
CA MET A 76 12.53 14.05 7.22
C MET A 76 13.51 14.73 6.25
N ARG A 77 14.62 14.06 5.94
CA ARG A 77 15.63 14.52 4.97
C ARG A 77 15.02 14.74 3.57
N ASP A 78 14.13 13.84 3.16
CA ASP A 78 13.47 13.92 1.86
C ASP A 78 12.42 15.04 1.83
N ILE A 79 11.72 15.30 2.94
CA ILE A 79 10.68 16.34 2.99
C ILE A 79 11.27 17.73 2.74
N GLU A 80 12.42 18.05 3.33
CA GLU A 80 13.10 19.33 3.09
C GLU A 80 13.53 19.47 1.62
N TYR A 81 14.09 18.40 1.05
CA TYR A 81 14.47 18.37 -0.36
C TYR A 81 13.25 18.48 -1.29
N LEU A 82 12.18 17.73 -1.04
CA LEU A 82 10.94 17.75 -1.82
C LEU A 82 10.30 19.14 -1.82
N ARG A 83 10.28 19.83 -0.68
CA ARG A 83 9.78 21.21 -0.59
C ARG A 83 10.58 22.17 -1.46
N SER A 84 11.90 21.98 -1.57
CA SER A 84 12.73 22.78 -2.50
C SER A 84 12.34 22.59 -3.97
N GLN A 85 11.70 21.45 -4.31
CA GLN A 85 11.20 21.12 -5.65
C GLN A 85 9.69 21.38 -5.81
N ASN A 86 9.07 22.16 -4.91
CA ASN A 86 7.62 22.39 -4.86
C ASN A 86 6.76 21.13 -4.67
N LEU A 87 7.32 20.08 -4.06
CA LEU A 87 6.62 18.85 -3.68
C LEU A 87 6.41 18.82 -2.17
N ALA A 88 5.40 18.06 -1.70
CA ALA A 88 5.10 17.89 -0.27
C ALA A 88 4.93 19.22 0.53
N LEU A 89 4.50 20.30 -0.12
CA LEU A 89 4.36 21.64 0.49
C LEU A 89 3.39 21.66 1.68
N GLY A 90 2.35 20.82 1.64
CA GLY A 90 1.40 20.66 2.74
C GLY A 90 1.73 19.52 3.72
N GLY A 91 2.87 18.84 3.56
CA GLY A 91 3.25 17.71 4.41
C GLY A 91 3.54 18.16 5.84
N SER A 92 2.92 17.50 6.82
CA SER A 92 3.10 17.75 8.25
C SER A 92 2.96 16.45 9.04
N LEU A 93 3.32 16.48 10.34
CA LEU A 93 3.12 15.34 11.24
C LEU A 93 1.64 14.97 11.44
N GLU A 94 0.72 15.87 11.11
CA GLU A 94 -0.73 15.64 11.23
C GLU A 94 -1.28 14.76 10.09
N ASN A 95 -0.63 14.80 8.91
CA ASN A 95 -1.10 14.11 7.71
C ASN A 95 -0.16 13.02 7.19
N ALA A 96 1.06 12.92 7.71
CA ALA A 96 2.03 11.89 7.37
C ALA A 96 2.75 11.35 8.60
N VAL A 97 3.17 10.09 8.52
CA VAL A 97 4.17 9.51 9.42
C VAL A 97 5.54 9.97 8.94
N VAL A 98 6.28 10.67 9.78
CA VAL A 98 7.61 11.18 9.41
C VAL A 98 8.67 10.40 10.18
N LEU A 99 9.68 9.91 9.45
CA LEU A 99 10.83 9.23 10.01
C LEU A 99 12.06 10.13 9.96
N ASP A 100 12.83 10.20 11.05
CA ASP A 100 14.25 10.57 10.96
C ASP A 100 15.08 9.30 10.68
N ASP A 101 16.41 9.40 10.70
CA ASP A 101 17.31 8.27 10.40
C ASP A 101 17.25 7.09 11.37
N TYR A 102 16.55 7.24 12.49
CA TYR A 102 16.57 6.29 13.60
C TYR A 102 15.18 5.94 14.14
N ARG A 103 14.20 6.85 14.03
CA ARG A 103 12.89 6.74 14.70
C ARG A 103 11.75 7.44 13.97
N VAL A 104 10.53 7.11 14.39
CA VAL A 104 9.30 7.83 14.03
C VAL A 104 9.20 9.11 14.86
N LEU A 105 8.88 10.24 14.21
CA LEU A 105 8.80 11.56 14.84
C LEU A 105 7.41 11.92 15.38
N ASN A 106 6.36 11.24 14.93
CA ASN A 106 5.00 11.49 15.42
C ASN A 106 4.91 11.11 16.92
N GLU A 107 4.50 12.05 17.77
CA GLU A 107 4.41 11.85 19.23
C GLU A 107 3.44 10.71 19.61
N ASP A 108 2.30 10.62 18.93
CA ASP A 108 1.32 9.54 19.10
C ASP A 108 1.77 8.20 18.49
N GLY A 109 2.93 8.18 17.83
CA GLY A 109 3.47 7.00 17.17
C GLY A 109 2.65 6.52 15.96
N LEU A 110 2.63 5.19 15.79
CA LEU A 110 1.93 4.51 14.69
C LEU A 110 0.53 4.07 15.11
N ARG A 111 -0.41 4.07 14.16
CA ARG A 111 -1.76 3.51 14.34
C ARG A 111 -1.76 1.98 14.34
N TYR A 112 -0.78 1.39 13.65
CA TYR A 112 -0.56 -0.04 13.53
C TYR A 112 0.95 -0.32 13.57
N GLU A 113 1.37 -1.46 14.12
CA GLU A 113 2.79 -1.83 14.12
C GLU A 113 3.35 -1.98 12.69
N ASP A 114 2.50 -2.43 11.77
CA ASP A 114 2.75 -2.64 10.34
C ASP A 114 2.14 -1.53 9.46
N GLU A 115 1.96 -0.31 9.98
CA GLU A 115 1.28 0.80 9.29
C GLU A 115 1.90 1.11 7.90
N PHE A 116 3.21 0.98 7.74
CA PHE A 116 3.92 1.26 6.49
C PHE A 116 3.52 0.33 5.34
N VAL A 117 3.54 -1.00 5.58
CA VAL A 117 3.15 -1.98 4.55
C VAL A 117 1.64 -1.94 4.30
N LYS A 118 0.83 -1.65 5.33
CA LYS A 118 -0.61 -1.42 5.17
C LYS A 118 -0.92 -0.19 4.32
N HIS A 119 -0.14 0.88 4.44
CA HIS A 119 -0.29 2.03 3.56
C HIS A 119 0.07 1.69 2.11
N LYS A 120 1.12 0.89 1.88
CA LYS A 120 1.43 0.39 0.53
C LYS A 120 0.33 -0.52 -0.05
N MET A 121 -0.36 -1.26 0.80
CA MET A 121 -1.57 -1.98 0.41
C MET A 121 -2.72 -1.03 0.06
N LEU A 122 -2.92 0.04 0.83
CA LEU A 122 -3.90 1.08 0.52
C LEU A 122 -3.62 1.76 -0.83
N ASP A 123 -2.36 2.11 -1.09
CA ASP A 123 -1.89 2.66 -2.37
C ASP A 123 -2.23 1.70 -3.53
N ALA A 124 -1.81 0.45 -3.43
CA ALA A 124 -2.04 -0.56 -4.46
C ALA A 124 -3.53 -0.83 -4.71
N ILE A 125 -4.39 -0.79 -3.68
CA ILE A 125 -5.85 -0.87 -3.88
C ILE A 125 -6.35 0.28 -4.75
N GLY A 126 -5.86 1.49 -4.52
CA GLY A 126 -6.19 2.68 -5.31
C GLY A 126 -5.72 2.54 -6.76
N ASP A 127 -4.46 2.16 -6.95
CA ASP A 127 -3.84 1.98 -8.28
C ASP A 127 -4.58 0.92 -9.10
N LEU A 128 -4.85 -0.24 -8.50
CA LEU A 128 -5.58 -1.33 -9.17
C LEU A 128 -7.02 -0.92 -9.54
N TYR A 129 -7.63 -0.01 -8.78
CA TYR A 129 -8.97 0.49 -9.07
C TYR A 129 -8.99 1.51 -10.21
N MET A 130 -7.84 1.94 -10.75
CA MET A 130 -7.79 2.78 -11.95
C MET A 130 -8.38 2.09 -13.20
N CYS A 131 -8.61 0.77 -13.17
CA CYS A 131 -9.40 0.05 -14.18
C CYS A 131 -10.93 0.25 -14.03
N TYR A 132 -11.38 1.03 -13.04
CA TYR A 132 -12.77 1.35 -12.72
C TYR A 132 -13.65 0.13 -12.39
N ARG A 133 -13.04 -0.99 -12.02
CA ARG A 133 -13.74 -2.25 -11.72
C ARG A 133 -13.08 -2.94 -10.53
N SER A 134 -13.89 -3.63 -9.73
CA SER A 134 -13.35 -4.53 -8.71
C SER A 134 -12.72 -5.76 -9.39
N ILE A 135 -11.57 -6.21 -8.87
CA ILE A 135 -10.82 -7.33 -9.43
C ILE A 135 -10.98 -8.56 -8.54
N ILE A 136 -11.16 -9.74 -9.15
CA ILE A 136 -11.14 -11.05 -8.51
C ILE A 136 -9.78 -11.67 -8.81
N VAL A 137 -8.89 -11.65 -7.82
CA VAL A 137 -7.46 -11.94 -7.96
C VAL A 137 -6.78 -12.10 -6.60
N GLU A 138 -5.65 -12.80 -6.59
CA GLU A 138 -4.63 -12.65 -5.55
C GLU A 138 -3.49 -11.79 -6.12
N PHE A 139 -3.32 -10.58 -5.61
CA PHE A 139 -2.23 -9.67 -5.98
C PHE A 139 -1.06 -9.88 -5.02
N ARG A 140 0.09 -10.24 -5.57
CA ARG A 140 1.34 -10.40 -4.81
C ARG A 140 2.34 -9.37 -5.29
N ALA A 141 3.07 -8.74 -4.37
CA ALA A 141 4.05 -7.75 -4.75
C ALA A 141 5.17 -7.63 -3.72
N TYR A 142 6.37 -7.36 -4.21
CA TYR A 142 7.57 -7.12 -3.43
C TYR A 142 8.20 -5.82 -3.88
N LYS A 143 8.44 -4.91 -2.92
CA LYS A 143 9.00 -3.56 -3.15
C LYS A 143 8.26 -2.76 -4.23
N THR A 144 6.97 -3.03 -4.42
CA THR A 144 6.17 -2.33 -5.44
C THR A 144 5.91 -0.87 -5.08
N GLY A 145 5.52 -0.09 -6.08
CA GLY A 145 5.03 1.27 -5.96
C GLY A 145 4.18 1.64 -7.17
N HIS A 146 3.65 2.87 -7.21
CA HIS A 146 2.66 3.30 -8.20
C HIS A 146 3.06 3.06 -9.67
N ALA A 147 4.35 3.09 -10.01
CA ALA A 147 4.80 2.88 -11.38
C ALA A 147 4.75 1.39 -11.82
N LEU A 148 4.82 0.45 -10.87
CA LEU A 148 4.83 -0.98 -11.13
C LEU A 148 3.46 -1.65 -10.93
N ASN A 149 2.60 -1.02 -10.11
CA ASN A 149 1.20 -1.41 -9.90
C ASN A 149 0.36 -1.23 -11.17
#